data_AF-A0A0P5NSZ1-F1
#
_entry.id   AF-A0A0P5NSZ1-F1
#
_cell.length_a   1.000
_cell.length_b   1.000
_cell.length_c   1.000
_cell.angle_alpha   90.00
_cell.angle_beta   90.00
_cell.angle_gamma   90.00
#
_symmetry.space_group_name_H-M   'P 1'
#
loop_
_entity.id
_entity.type
_entity.pdbx_description
1 polymer ?
#
loop_
_entity_poly.entity_id
_entity_poly.type
_entity_poly.pdbx_seq_one_letter_code
_entity_poly.pdbx_strand_id
1 'polypeptide(L)'
;MATPIRSKQTEYCRTTEYLMDTATIIIRVIRSFEYRNIRNVVLKDVSLLLTTEELKTRIIKELSVAPGLPPPFRRYDYDTLKIEHHAYGAKTNDPVINQENDEGLILKPGCTLAKSNVRHETEISFFKYDDYLRYKNNPVLKFGSS
;
A
#
# COMPACT_ATOMS: atom_id res chain seq x y z
N MET A 1 -11.39 48.75 39.78
CA MET A 1 -11.75 49.05 38.38
C MET A 1 -11.49 47.79 37.58
N ALA A 2 -12.56 47.22 37.03
CA ALA A 2 -12.64 45.84 36.58
C ALA A 2 -12.06 45.65 35.16
N THR A 3 -11.23 44.61 35.06
CA THR A 3 -10.98 43.64 33.97
C THR A 3 -10.88 44.09 32.49
N PRO A 4 -9.92 43.51 31.74
CA PRO A 4 -9.62 43.89 30.37
C PRO A 4 -10.61 43.28 29.37
N ILE A 5 -10.81 44.02 28.29
CA ILE A 5 -11.67 43.70 27.15
C ILE A 5 -10.98 42.60 26.32
N ARG A 6 -11.47 41.37 26.50
CA ARG A 6 -11.28 40.27 25.56
C ARG A 6 -12.26 40.48 24.40
N SER A 7 -11.77 40.58 23.17
CA SER A 7 -12.25 39.78 22.02
C SER A 7 -11.90 40.39 20.67
N LYS A 8 -11.73 39.47 19.71
CA LYS A 8 -11.89 39.65 18.26
C LYS A 8 -10.68 40.14 17.47
N GLN A 9 -9.57 39.41 17.56
CA GLN A 9 -8.61 39.35 16.46
C GLN A 9 -8.40 37.89 16.04
N THR A 10 -9.27 37.48 15.11
CA THR A 10 -8.93 36.60 13.97
C THR A 10 -8.45 35.19 14.29
N GLU A 11 -9.41 34.45 14.81
CA GLU A 11 -9.67 33.01 14.74
C GLU A 11 -9.84 32.49 13.29
N TYR A 12 -8.97 32.91 12.34
CA TYR A 12 -9.03 32.49 10.92
C TYR A 12 -7.69 32.01 10.32
N CYS A 13 -6.60 32.04 11.09
CA CYS A 13 -5.28 31.49 10.69
C CYS A 13 -4.87 30.26 11.52
N ARG A 14 -5.84 29.42 11.91
CA ARG A 14 -5.58 28.13 12.57
C ARG A 14 -6.14 26.92 11.81
N THR A 15 -6.48 27.10 10.54
CA THR A 15 -7.15 26.08 9.71
C THR A 15 -6.25 25.48 8.62
N THR A 16 -5.00 25.92 8.47
CA THR A 16 -4.12 25.55 7.35
C THR A 16 -2.94 24.64 7.71
N GLU A 17 -2.95 24.01 8.90
CA GLU A 17 -1.95 22.99 9.27
C GLU A 17 -2.60 21.78 9.95
N TYR A 18 -3.78 21.36 9.49
CA TYR A 18 -4.07 19.92 9.52
C TYR A 18 -3.21 19.33 8.40
N LEU A 19 -1.93 19.11 8.73
CA LEU A 19 -0.98 18.37 7.90
C LEU A 19 -1.68 17.09 7.48
N MET A 20 -2.24 17.07 6.28
CA MET A 20 -2.73 15.84 5.69
C MET A 20 -1.49 15.00 5.52
N ASP A 21 -1.33 14.00 6.40
CA ASP A 21 -0.17 13.14 6.42
C ASP A 21 -0.23 12.29 5.14
N THR A 22 0.36 12.83 4.07
CA THR A 22 0.40 12.21 2.76
C THR A 22 1.73 11.49 2.60
N ALA A 23 1.66 10.27 2.07
CA ALA A 23 2.82 9.42 1.83
C ALA A 23 3.00 9.17 0.33
N THR A 24 4.27 9.01 -0.07
CA THR A 24 4.58 8.28 -1.30
C THR A 24 4.72 6.82 -0.92
N ILE A 25 3.99 5.92 -1.57
CA ILE A 25 4.03 4.47 -1.30
C ILE A 25 4.38 3.72 -2.58
N ILE A 26 5.07 2.60 -2.42
CA ILE A 26 5.50 1.75 -3.52
C ILE A 26 4.62 0.50 -3.54
N ILE A 27 3.90 0.29 -4.62
CA ILE A 27 3.01 -0.86 -4.79
C ILE A 27 3.72 -1.92 -5.64
N ARG A 28 4.03 -3.06 -5.04
CA ARG A 28 4.54 -4.25 -5.73
C ARG A 28 3.38 -5.12 -6.17
N VAL A 29 3.02 -5.05 -7.44
CA VAL A 29 1.94 -5.83 -8.01
C VAL A 29 2.47 -7.22 -8.39
N ILE A 30 1.97 -8.27 -7.74
CA ILE A 30 2.38 -9.65 -7.97
C ILE A 30 1.26 -10.39 -8.71
N ARG A 31 1.43 -10.61 -10.01
CA ARG A 31 0.47 -11.34 -10.84
C ARG A 31 0.64 -12.85 -10.75
N SER A 32 1.85 -13.33 -10.50
CA SER A 32 2.15 -14.75 -10.32
C SER A 32 3.35 -14.94 -9.42
N PHE A 33 3.15 -15.69 -8.35
CA PHE A 33 4.22 -16.10 -7.44
C PHE A 33 5.18 -17.09 -8.10
N GLU A 34 4.65 -18.13 -8.76
CA GLU A 34 5.44 -19.18 -9.38
C GLU A 34 6.42 -18.66 -10.44
N TYR A 35 5.97 -17.73 -11.29
CA TYR A 35 6.79 -17.14 -12.36
C TYR A 35 7.49 -15.84 -11.94
N ARG A 36 7.29 -15.38 -10.70
CA ARG A 36 7.83 -14.11 -10.20
C ARG A 36 7.45 -12.91 -11.09
N ASN A 37 6.19 -12.90 -11.55
CA ASN A 37 5.66 -11.80 -12.35
C ASN A 37 5.32 -10.63 -11.45
N ILE A 38 6.31 -9.78 -11.18
CA ILE A 38 6.24 -8.64 -10.26
C ILE A 38 6.52 -7.34 -11.03
N ARG A 39 5.75 -6.29 -10.74
CA ARG A 39 5.96 -4.92 -11.24
C ARG A 39 5.70 -3.90 -10.15
N ASN A 40 6.43 -2.79 -10.17
CA ASN A 40 6.29 -1.73 -9.17
C ASN A 40 5.53 -0.54 -9.76
N VAL A 41 4.62 0.02 -8.98
CA VAL A 41 3.89 1.25 -9.29
C VAL A 41 4.01 2.18 -8.09
N VAL A 42 4.44 3.42 -8.32
CA VAL A 42 4.61 4.41 -7.25
C VAL A 42 3.37 5.28 -7.17
N LEU A 43 2.73 5.32 -6.00
CA LEU A 43 1.62 6.22 -5.73
C LEU A 43 2.13 7.38 -4.87
N LYS A 44 1.99 8.60 -5.39
CA LYS A 44 2.33 9.85 -4.68
C LYS A 44 1.09 10.44 -4.02
N ASP A 45 1.30 11.29 -3.02
CA ASP A 45 0.23 12.07 -2.37
C ASP A 45 -0.93 11.17 -1.89
N VAL A 46 -0.58 10.05 -1.24
CA VAL A 46 -1.55 9.13 -0.65
C VAL A 46 -1.85 9.55 0.77
N SER A 47 -3.07 10.00 1.04
CA SER A 47 -3.49 10.32 2.41
C SER A 47 -3.45 9.05 3.27
N LEU A 48 -2.76 9.11 4.41
CA LEU A 48 -2.69 8.01 5.38
C LEU A 48 -4.01 7.79 6.15
N LEU A 49 -5.00 8.67 5.92
CA LEU A 49 -6.36 8.53 6.44
C LEU A 49 -7.24 7.63 5.57
N LEU A 50 -6.82 7.32 4.34
CA LEU A 50 -7.54 6.37 3.49
C LEU A 50 -7.67 5.01 4.17
N THR A 51 -8.77 4.34 3.91
CA THR A 51 -8.98 2.95 4.28
C THR A 51 -8.23 2.01 3.33
N THR A 52 -8.03 0.77 3.77
CA THR A 52 -7.47 -0.31 2.94
C THR A 52 -8.23 -0.48 1.61
N GLU A 53 -9.56 -0.38 1.63
CA GLU A 53 -10.44 -0.54 0.47
C GLU A 53 -10.33 0.62 -0.52
N GLU A 54 -10.27 1.85 -0.01
CA GLU A 54 -10.04 3.05 -0.83
C GLU A 54 -8.66 2.99 -1.49
N LEU A 55 -7.64 2.51 -0.76
CA LEU A 55 -6.32 2.29 -1.34
C LEU A 55 -6.37 1.24 -2.46
N LYS A 56 -7.03 0.08 -2.26
CA LYS A 56 -7.20 -0.94 -3.32
C LYS A 56 -7.85 -0.35 -4.56
N THR A 57 -8.93 0.39 -4.38
CA THR A 57 -9.66 1.05 -5.48
C THR A 57 -8.77 2.02 -6.24
N ARG A 58 -7.99 2.83 -5.51
CA ARG A 58 -7.02 3.76 -6.10
C ARG A 58 -5.93 3.04 -6.87
N ILE A 59 -5.39 1.94 -6.33
CA ILE A 59 -4.38 1.11 -7.00
C ILE A 59 -4.97 0.56 -8.31
N ILE A 60 -6.13 -0.08 -8.28
CA ILE A 60 -6.76 -0.67 -9.47
C ILE A 60 -6.96 0.39 -10.57
N LYS A 61 -7.41 1.60 -10.19
CA LYS A 61 -7.53 2.73 -11.12
C LYS A 61 -6.18 3.11 -11.73
N GLU A 62 -5.13 3.21 -10.91
CA GLU A 62 -3.78 3.52 -11.40
C GLU A 62 -3.26 2.43 -12.35
N LEU A 63 -3.42 1.14 -12.00
CA LEU A 63 -2.98 0.03 -12.85
C LEU A 63 -3.64 0.04 -14.23
N SER A 64 -4.90 0.50 -14.31
CA SER A 64 -5.63 0.59 -15.58
C SER A 64 -5.00 1.59 -16.56
N VAL A 65 -4.35 2.64 -16.05
CA VAL A 65 -3.75 3.72 -16.86
C VAL A 65 -2.23 3.72 -16.87
N ALA A 66 -1.58 2.96 -15.99
CA ALA A 66 -0.13 2.94 -15.83
C ALA A 66 0.57 2.59 -17.16
N PRO A 67 1.45 3.46 -17.69
CA PRO A 67 2.16 3.22 -18.93
C PRO A 67 3.15 2.06 -18.76
N GLY A 68 3.35 1.27 -19.81
CA GLY A 68 4.31 0.15 -19.80
C GLY A 68 3.90 -1.08 -18.99
N LEU A 69 2.75 -1.05 -18.28
CA LEU A 69 2.22 -2.23 -17.61
C LEU A 69 1.62 -3.22 -18.64
N PRO A 70 1.97 -4.52 -18.67
CA PRO A 70 1.37 -5.45 -19.62
C PRO A 70 -0.12 -5.68 -19.36
N PRO A 71 -0.97 -5.92 -20.38
CA PRO A 71 -2.40 -6.19 -20.20
C PRO A 71 -2.74 -7.27 -19.15
N PRO A 72 -1.97 -8.38 -19.01
CA PRO A 72 -2.21 -9.38 -17.97
C PRO A 72 -2.11 -8.86 -16.54
N PHE A 73 -1.34 -7.79 -16.28
CA PHE A 73 -1.29 -7.15 -14.96
C PHE A 73 -2.45 -6.18 -14.73
N ARG A 74 -3.17 -5.74 -15.77
CA ARG A 74 -4.31 -4.83 -15.62
C ARG A 74 -5.63 -5.55 -15.34
N ARG A 75 -5.75 -6.79 -15.83
CA ARG A 75 -7.00 -7.60 -15.81
C ARG A 75 -7.01 -8.69 -14.73
N TYR A 76 -6.12 -8.58 -13.75
CA TYR A 76 -5.95 -9.62 -12.73
C TYR A 76 -6.73 -9.26 -11.46
N ASP A 77 -7.27 -10.28 -10.79
CA ASP A 77 -8.14 -10.14 -9.62
C ASP A 77 -7.32 -9.96 -8.34
N TYR A 78 -6.67 -8.81 -8.20
CA TYR A 78 -5.96 -8.45 -6.98
C TYR A 78 -6.93 -8.14 -5.84
N ASP A 79 -6.70 -8.70 -4.66
CA ASP A 79 -7.60 -8.54 -3.52
C ASP A 79 -6.89 -8.25 -2.18
N THR A 80 -5.58 -8.47 -2.08
CA THR A 80 -4.85 -8.47 -0.81
C THR A 80 -3.64 -7.56 -0.84
N LEU A 81 -3.55 -6.70 0.18
CA LEU A 81 -2.41 -5.82 0.42
C LEU A 81 -1.62 -6.34 1.62
N LYS A 82 -0.31 -6.53 1.44
CA LYS A 82 0.62 -6.91 2.51
C LYS A 82 1.83 -5.98 2.52
N ILE A 83 2.19 -5.46 3.69
CA ILE A 83 3.43 -4.69 3.85
C ILE A 83 4.60 -5.65 3.62
N GLU A 84 5.45 -5.31 2.65
CA GLU A 84 6.69 -6.04 2.38
C GLU A 84 7.82 -5.48 3.24
N HIS A 85 7.96 -4.15 3.23
CA HIS A 85 9.09 -3.45 3.81
C HIS A 85 8.74 -2.00 4.16
N HIS A 86 9.28 -1.50 5.26
CA HIS A 86 9.34 -0.06 5.54
C HIS A 86 10.70 0.47 5.09
N ALA A 87 10.78 1.73 4.65
CA ALA A 87 12.06 2.37 4.36
C ALA A 87 13.06 2.10 5.50
N TYR A 88 14.27 1.67 5.13
CA TYR A 88 15.36 1.32 6.05
C TYR A 88 15.15 0.07 6.92
N GLY A 89 14.17 -0.79 6.61
CA GLY A 89 13.96 -2.07 7.30
C GLY A 89 14.97 -3.16 6.89
N ALA A 90 14.82 -4.37 7.44
CA ALA A 90 15.50 -5.55 6.92
C ALA A 90 14.75 -6.08 5.68
N LYS A 91 15.50 -6.50 4.65
CA LYS A 91 14.93 -7.16 3.47
C LYS A 91 14.74 -8.65 3.76
N THR A 92 13.70 -9.23 3.18
CA THR A 92 13.38 -10.65 3.31
C THR A 92 14.23 -11.49 2.35
N ASN A 93 14.45 -12.77 2.70
CA ASN A 93 15.21 -13.71 1.86
C ASN A 93 14.38 -14.29 0.69
N ASP A 94 13.05 -14.25 0.78
CA ASP A 94 12.17 -14.73 -0.28
C ASP A 94 12.17 -13.73 -1.46
N PRO A 95 12.46 -14.17 -2.69
CA PRO A 95 12.58 -13.27 -3.85
C PRO A 95 11.23 -12.73 -4.35
N VAL A 96 10.12 -13.23 -3.83
CA VAL A 96 8.76 -12.93 -4.29
C VAL A 96 8.01 -12.11 -3.26
N ILE A 97 7.86 -12.65 -2.05
CA ILE A 97 7.09 -12.00 -0.97
C ILE A 97 7.58 -12.48 0.39
N ASN A 98 7.61 -11.60 1.38
CA ASN A 98 7.74 -12.00 2.78
C ASN A 98 6.62 -13.02 3.12
N GLN A 99 6.95 -14.17 3.71
CA GLN A 99 5.97 -15.16 4.17
C GLN A 99 5.77 -15.17 5.69
N GLU A 100 6.58 -14.40 6.41
CA GLU A 100 6.53 -14.27 7.85
C GLU A 100 5.44 -13.25 8.25
N ASN A 101 4.93 -13.39 9.48
CA ASN A 101 4.01 -12.47 10.15
C ASN A 101 2.83 -11.95 9.27
N ASP A 102 2.09 -12.85 8.63
CA ASP A 102 0.90 -12.49 7.84
C ASP A 102 -0.14 -11.70 8.65
N GLU A 103 -0.34 -12.07 9.91
CA GLU A 103 -1.34 -11.44 10.76
C GLU A 103 -1.09 -9.95 10.96
N GLY A 104 0.18 -9.56 11.16
CA GLY A 104 0.59 -8.18 11.38
C GLY A 104 0.86 -7.38 10.10
N LEU A 105 1.17 -8.05 8.98
CA LEU A 105 1.58 -7.37 7.74
C LEU A 105 0.46 -7.25 6.69
N ILE A 106 -0.55 -8.13 6.73
CA ILE A 106 -1.72 -8.02 5.84
C ILE A 106 -2.63 -6.90 6.34
N LEU A 107 -2.87 -5.90 5.50
CA LEU A 107 -3.75 -4.77 5.80
C LEU A 107 -5.19 -5.28 6.01
N LYS A 108 -5.76 -4.93 7.17
CA LYS A 108 -7.12 -5.34 7.52
C LYS A 108 -8.15 -4.40 6.86
N PRO A 109 -9.31 -4.95 6.44
CA PRO A 109 -10.41 -4.13 5.94
C PRO A 109 -10.90 -3.15 7.02
N GLY A 110 -11.39 -1.98 6.61
CA GLY A 110 -11.93 -0.94 7.49
C GLY A 110 -10.91 -0.19 8.35
N CYS A 111 -9.63 -0.57 8.33
CA CYS A 111 -8.55 0.18 8.97
C CYS A 111 -8.01 1.26 8.04
N THR A 112 -7.61 2.40 8.63
CA THR A 112 -6.87 3.43 7.90
C THR A 112 -5.43 3.00 7.67
N LEU A 113 -4.79 3.52 6.62
CA LEU A 113 -3.39 3.23 6.28
C LEU A 113 -2.46 3.52 7.47
N ALA A 114 -2.64 4.66 8.15
CA ALA A 114 -1.89 4.99 9.36
C ALA A 114 -2.05 3.93 10.47
N LYS A 115 -3.27 3.46 10.72
CA LYS A 115 -3.55 2.41 11.73
C LYS A 115 -2.98 1.05 11.32
N SER A 116 -2.86 0.80 10.02
CA SER A 116 -2.18 -0.37 9.46
C SER A 116 -0.66 -0.19 9.35
N ASN A 117 -0.08 0.81 10.01
CA ASN A 117 1.35 1.10 10.03
C ASN A 117 1.96 1.44 8.66
N VAL A 118 1.16 1.86 7.68
CA VAL A 118 1.67 2.42 6.43
C VAL A 118 2.25 3.81 6.68
N ARG A 119 3.44 4.06 6.15
CA ARG A 119 4.21 5.30 6.29
C ARG A 119 4.76 5.74 4.94
N HIS A 120 5.36 6.92 4.89
CA HIS A 120 6.15 7.36 3.75
C HIS A 120 7.17 6.28 3.33
N GLU A 121 7.25 6.03 2.02
CA GLU A 121 8.10 5.03 1.36
C GLU A 121 7.86 3.57 1.82
N THR A 122 6.68 3.27 2.38
CA THR A 122 6.30 1.87 2.63
C THR A 122 6.09 1.15 1.30
N GLU A 123 6.69 -0.04 1.21
CA GLU A 123 6.51 -0.97 0.12
C GLU A 123 5.41 -1.98 0.46
N ILE A 124 4.39 -2.04 -0.38
CA ILE A 124 3.19 -2.87 -0.17
C ILE A 124 3.01 -3.79 -1.39
N SER A 125 2.96 -5.09 -1.14
CA SER A 125 2.65 -6.11 -2.14
C SER A 125 1.12 -6.18 -2.35
N PHE A 126 0.68 -6.13 -3.60
CA PHE A 126 -0.73 -6.30 -4.01
C PHE A 126 -0.88 -7.54 -4.89
N PHE A 127 -1.67 -8.51 -4.43
CA PHE A 127 -1.78 -9.86 -5.00
C PHE A 127 -3.16 -10.47 -4.75
N LYS A 128 -3.38 -11.69 -5.28
CA LYS A 128 -4.57 -12.51 -4.99
C LYS A 128 -4.29 -13.45 -3.84
N TYR A 129 -5.12 -13.42 -2.80
CA TYR A 129 -4.88 -14.18 -1.56
C TYR A 129 -4.76 -15.68 -1.79
N ASP A 130 -5.67 -16.24 -2.59
CA ASP A 130 -5.68 -17.69 -2.87
C ASP A 130 -4.38 -18.14 -3.56
N ASP A 131 -3.82 -17.31 -4.43
CA ASP A 131 -2.55 -17.58 -5.12
C ASP A 131 -1.37 -17.55 -4.15
N TYR A 132 -1.41 -16.62 -3.19
CA TYR A 132 -0.43 -16.55 -2.11
C TYR A 132 -0.50 -17.80 -1.21
N LEU A 133 -1.69 -18.23 -0.80
CA LEU A 133 -1.85 -19.45 0.01
C LEU A 133 -1.32 -20.69 -0.69
N ARG A 134 -1.56 -20.82 -2.01
CA ARG A 134 -0.99 -21.93 -2.80
C ARG A 134 0.53 -21.88 -2.83
N TYR A 135 1.11 -20.70 -3.05
CA TYR A 135 2.56 -20.52 -3.04
C TYR A 135 3.17 -20.80 -1.67
N LYS A 136 2.55 -20.33 -0.58
CA LYS A 136 3.02 -20.54 0.79
C LYS A 136 3.03 -22.02 1.19
N ASN A 137 1.98 -22.76 0.84
CA ASN A 137 1.88 -24.19 1.14
C ASN A 137 2.81 -25.05 0.29
N ASN A 138 3.12 -24.61 -0.94
CA ASN A 138 4.00 -25.32 -1.86
C ASN A 138 4.75 -24.32 -2.76
N PRO A 139 5.91 -23.80 -2.33
CA PRO A 139 6.63 -22.77 -3.05
C PRO A 139 7.34 -23.37 -4.28
N VAL A 140 6.62 -23.42 -5.40
CA VAL A 140 7.17 -23.86 -6.69
C VAL A 140 7.58 -22.64 -7.50
N LEU A 141 8.87 -22.51 -7.76
CA LEU A 141 9.39 -21.51 -8.69
C LEU A 141 9.51 -22.15 -10.08
N LYS A 142 8.88 -21.51 -11.07
CA LYS A 142 8.95 -21.90 -12.47
C LYS A 142 9.85 -20.93 -13.22
N PHE A 143 10.80 -21.48 -13.96
CA PHE A 143 11.56 -20.74 -14.96
C PHE A 143 10.78 -20.84 -16.27
N GLY A 144 10.41 -19.71 -16.86
CA GLY A 144 9.45 -19.70 -17.97
C GLY A 144 9.91 -20.49 -19.19
N SER A 145 8.96 -21.19 -19.83
CA SER A 145 8.94 -21.30 -21.30
C SER A 145 8.12 -20.11 -21.79
N SER A 146 8.79 -19.16 -22.46
CA SER A 146 8.16 -17.99 -23.09
C SER A 146 7.05 -18.36 -24.07
#